data_AF-A0A259RNA3-F1
#
_entry.id   AF-A0A259RNA3-F1
#
_cell.length_a   1.000
_cell.length_b   1.000
_cell.length_c   1.000
_cell.angle_alpha   90.00
_cell.angle_beta   90.00
_cell.angle_gamma   90.00
#
_symmetry.space_group_name_H-M   'P 1'
#
loop_
_entity.id
_entity.type
_entity.pdbx_description
1 polymer ?
#
loop_
_entity_poly.entity_id
_entity_poly.type
_entity_poly.pdbx_seq_one_letter_code
_entity_poly.pdbx_strand_id
1 'polypeptide(L)'
;MNTLTESRIFSTLVALGAALITALAITQIQSAQLIESNLLRFIATAAIIFIVILLSGLLPRKSVSVTEKRAESEPAREVGHVKWFNTDKGFGFIVRENGEDLFVHFRAVGDGSTLQLVEGQKVEYHIGQGRKGPQAEQVVILD
;
A
#
# COMPACT_ATOMS: atom_id res chain seq x y z
N MET A 1 14.67 -15.58 17.19
CA MET A 1 14.59 -16.15 15.82
C MET A 1 13.66 -17.34 15.86
N ASN A 2 12.70 -17.47 14.91
CA ASN A 2 12.08 -18.73 14.41
C ASN A 2 10.59 -18.65 14.00
N THR A 3 9.92 -17.49 14.00
CA THR A 3 8.50 -17.39 13.53
C THR A 3 8.33 -17.62 12.02
N LEU A 4 9.37 -17.35 11.22
CA LEU A 4 9.35 -17.51 9.76
C LEU A 4 9.49 -18.97 9.32
N THR A 5 10.19 -19.81 10.09
CA THR A 5 10.36 -21.24 9.79
C THR A 5 9.11 -22.04 10.16
N GLU A 6 8.45 -21.71 11.26
CA GLU A 6 7.20 -22.36 11.68
C GLU A 6 6.06 -22.15 10.67
N SER A 7 5.97 -20.95 10.08
CA SER A 7 4.99 -20.66 9.02
C SER A 7 5.21 -21.49 7.75
N ARG A 8 6.46 -21.76 7.38
CA ARG A 8 6.78 -22.56 6.18
C ARG A 8 6.50 -24.04 6.38
N ILE A 9 6.84 -24.58 7.56
CA ILE A 9 6.62 -25.99 7.89
C ILE A 9 5.11 -26.30 7.90
N PHE A 10 4.29 -25.44 8.50
CA PHE A 10 2.84 -25.62 8.53
C PHE A 10 2.23 -25.60 7.12
N SER A 11 2.65 -24.67 6.27
CA SER A 11 2.17 -24.58 4.87
C SER A 11 2.54 -25.82 4.05
N THR A 12 3.78 -26.31 4.16
CA THR A 12 4.21 -27.53 3.47
C THR A 12 3.47 -28.78 3.95
N LEU A 13 3.18 -28.86 5.24
CA LEU A 13 2.48 -29.99 5.84
C LEU A 13 1.01 -30.03 5.42
N VAL A 14 0.35 -28.87 5.38
CA VAL A 14 -1.02 -28.73 4.86
C VAL A 14 -1.09 -29.06 3.36
N ALA A 15 -0.10 -28.61 2.56
CA ALA A 15 -0.04 -28.91 1.13
C ALA A 15 0.14 -30.41 0.84
N LEU A 16 1.00 -31.10 1.59
CA LEU A 16 1.18 -32.55 1.48
C LEU A 16 -0.07 -33.32 1.88
N GLY A 17 -0.76 -32.88 2.94
CA GLY A 17 -2.04 -33.46 3.36
C GLY A 17 -3.12 -33.34 2.28
N ALA A 18 -3.29 -32.15 1.69
CA ALA A 18 -4.26 -31.91 0.62
C ALA A 18 -3.95 -32.74 -0.65
N ALA A 19 -2.68 -32.86 -1.02
CA ALA A 19 -2.25 -33.68 -2.15
C ALA A 19 -2.56 -35.16 -1.95
N LEU A 20 -2.33 -35.68 -0.74
CA LEU A 20 -2.62 -37.08 -0.40
C LEU A 20 -4.12 -37.37 -0.44
N ILE A 21 -4.95 -36.50 0.12
CA ILE A 21 -6.41 -36.64 0.11
C ILE A 21 -6.93 -36.64 -1.33
N THR A 22 -6.39 -35.76 -2.18
CA THR A 22 -6.77 -35.67 -3.59
C THR A 22 -6.39 -36.95 -4.35
N ALA A 23 -5.18 -37.46 -4.15
CA ALA A 23 -4.73 -38.71 -4.76
C ALA A 23 -5.59 -39.91 -4.34
N LEU A 24 -5.98 -39.99 -3.07
CA LEU A 24 -6.87 -41.03 -2.55
C LEU A 24 -8.31 -40.91 -3.08
N ALA A 25 -8.81 -39.68 -3.27
CA ALA A 25 -10.12 -39.48 -3.87
C ALA A 25 -10.14 -39.95 -5.34
N ILE A 26 -9.07 -39.67 -6.09
CA ILE A 26 -8.93 -40.12 -7.49
C ILE A 26 -8.94 -41.65 -7.58
N THR A 27 -8.28 -42.36 -6.65
CA THR A 27 -8.24 -43.82 -6.67
C THR A 27 -9.59 -44.46 -6.34
N GLN A 28 -10.40 -43.84 -5.45
CA GLN A 28 -11.77 -44.30 -5.15
C GLN A 28 -12.75 -44.08 -6.30
N ILE A 29 -12.52 -43.06 -7.14
CA ILE A 29 -13.35 -42.79 -8.32
C ILE A 29 -13.09 -43.83 -9.42
N GLN A 30 -11.89 -44.41 -9.46
CA GLN A 30 -11.51 -45.39 -10.48
C GLN A 30 -12.10 -46.80 -10.24
N SER A 31 -12.39 -47.16 -8.99
CA SER A 31 -12.89 -48.50 -8.60
C SER A 31 -14.41 -48.68 -8.78
N ALA A 32 -15.15 -47.58 -8.94
CA ALA A 32 -16.58 -47.61 -9.26
C ALA A 32 -16.78 -47.85 -10.77
N GLN A 33 -16.68 -49.11 -11.20
CA GLN A 33 -17.13 -49.51 -12.54
C GLN A 33 -18.65 -49.40 -12.64
N LEU A 34 -19.14 -48.25 -13.08
CA LEU A 34 -20.28 -48.12 -13.99
C LEU A 34 -19.95 -46.97 -14.94
N ILE A 35 -20.14 -47.17 -16.25
CA ILE A 35 -19.87 -46.26 -17.40
C ILE A 35 -18.63 -46.70 -18.21
N GLU A 36 -18.88 -47.56 -19.20
CA GLU A 36 -17.88 -48.17 -20.08
C GLU A 36 -17.40 -47.29 -21.25
N SER A 37 -17.80 -46.02 -21.33
CA SER A 37 -17.26 -45.13 -22.37
C SER A 37 -16.27 -44.13 -21.78
N ASN A 38 -15.04 -44.19 -22.28
CA ASN A 38 -14.03 -43.15 -22.03
C ASN A 38 -14.61 -41.76 -22.33
N LEU A 39 -15.48 -41.65 -23.33
CA LEU A 39 -16.19 -40.43 -23.71
C LEU A 39 -17.06 -39.87 -22.56
N LEU A 40 -17.85 -40.70 -21.89
CA LEU A 40 -18.71 -40.19 -20.80
C LEU A 40 -17.89 -39.78 -19.58
N ARG A 41 -16.71 -40.38 -19.36
CA ARG A 41 -15.74 -39.93 -18.35
C ARG A 41 -15.17 -38.56 -18.72
N PHE A 42 -14.78 -38.35 -19.98
CA PHE A 42 -14.33 -37.03 -20.45
C PHE A 42 -15.43 -35.97 -20.35
N ILE A 43 -16.68 -36.31 -20.66
CA ILE A 43 -17.82 -35.38 -20.52
C ILE A 43 -18.09 -35.08 -19.05
N ALA A 44 -18.06 -36.09 -18.17
CA ALA A 44 -18.27 -35.89 -16.74
C ALA A 44 -17.16 -35.02 -16.11
N THR A 45 -15.89 -35.25 -16.45
CA THR A 45 -14.79 -34.41 -15.94
C THR A 45 -14.83 -33.00 -16.51
N ALA A 46 -15.13 -32.84 -17.80
CA ALA A 46 -15.31 -31.53 -18.42
C ALA A 46 -16.48 -30.77 -17.80
N ALA A 47 -17.59 -31.44 -17.51
CA ALA A 47 -18.76 -30.85 -16.85
C ALA A 47 -18.45 -30.41 -15.42
N ILE A 48 -17.70 -31.22 -14.65
CA ILE A 48 -17.27 -30.86 -13.29
C ILE A 48 -16.34 -29.64 -13.34
N ILE A 49 -15.35 -29.62 -14.22
CA ILE A 49 -14.44 -28.47 -14.39
C ILE A 49 -15.22 -27.22 -14.79
N PHE A 50 -16.18 -27.34 -15.71
CA PHE A 50 -17.03 -26.23 -16.13
C PHE A 50 -17.88 -25.70 -14.97
N ILE A 51 -18.49 -26.58 -14.17
CA ILE A 51 -19.26 -26.21 -12.99
C ILE A 51 -18.36 -25.54 -11.94
N VAL A 52 -17.14 -26.04 -11.72
CA VAL A 52 -16.18 -25.43 -10.79
C VAL A 52 -15.76 -24.04 -11.26
N ILE A 53 -15.50 -23.84 -12.56
CA ILE A 53 -15.16 -22.52 -13.12
C ILE A 53 -16.34 -21.56 -13.01
N LEU A 54 -17.55 -22.04 -13.32
CA LEU A 54 -18.77 -21.24 -13.30
C LEU A 54 -19.19 -20.88 -11.86
N LEU A 55 -18.96 -21.78 -10.89
CA LEU A 55 -19.20 -21.56 -9.47
C LEU A 55 -18.07 -20.73 -8.81
N SER A 56 -16.83 -20.86 -9.26
CA SER A 56 -15.73 -19.95 -8.86
C SER A 56 -15.99 -18.50 -9.29
N GLY A 57 -16.79 -18.28 -10.33
CA GLY A 57 -17.29 -16.95 -10.71
C GLY A 57 -18.42 -16.42 -9.83
N LEU A 58 -19.07 -17.28 -9.03
CA LEU A 58 -20.23 -16.95 -8.19
C LEU A 58 -19.88 -16.70 -6.72
N LEU A 59 -18.64 -17.01 -6.31
CA LEU A 59 -18.14 -16.48 -5.05
C LEU A 59 -18.06 -14.96 -5.22
N PRO A 60 -18.62 -14.16 -4.29
CA PRO A 60 -18.33 -12.74 -4.27
C PRO A 60 -16.82 -12.64 -4.21
N ARG A 61 -16.20 -12.15 -5.29
CA ARG A 61 -14.88 -11.56 -5.20
C ARG A 61 -15.05 -10.63 -4.02
N LYS A 62 -14.49 -10.99 -2.86
CA LYS A 62 -14.14 -10.02 -1.85
C LYS A 62 -13.30 -9.09 -2.68
N SER A 63 -13.91 -8.00 -3.13
CA SER A 63 -13.19 -6.88 -3.66
C SER A 63 -12.10 -6.76 -2.65
N VAL A 64 -10.87 -6.98 -3.09
CA VAL A 64 -9.80 -6.23 -2.48
C VAL A 64 -10.36 -4.84 -2.60
N SER A 65 -10.99 -4.38 -1.51
CA SER A 65 -10.97 -2.99 -1.17
C SER A 65 -9.51 -2.73 -1.43
N VAL A 66 -9.24 -2.05 -2.55
CA VAL A 66 -8.21 -1.03 -2.55
C VAL A 66 -8.52 -0.36 -1.24
N THR A 67 -7.81 -0.82 -0.21
CA THR A 67 -7.85 -0.27 1.12
C THR A 67 -7.60 1.16 0.76
N GLU A 68 -8.68 1.94 0.86
CA GLU A 68 -8.64 3.39 0.80
C GLU A 68 -7.33 3.71 1.43
N LYS A 69 -6.43 4.25 0.60
CA LYS A 69 -5.11 4.76 0.98
C LYS A 69 -5.30 5.16 2.41
N ARG A 70 -4.81 4.30 3.32
CA ARG A 70 -4.97 4.48 4.75
C ARG A 70 -4.65 5.94 4.92
N ALA A 71 -5.48 6.70 5.61
CA ALA A 71 -5.02 7.97 6.13
C ALA A 71 -3.77 7.64 6.97
N GLU A 72 -2.63 7.49 6.28
CA GLU A 72 -1.37 8.08 6.60
C GLU A 72 -1.82 9.43 7.09
N SER A 73 -1.81 9.58 8.41
CA SER A 73 -1.99 10.88 9.03
C SER A 73 -1.16 11.83 8.19
N GLU A 74 -1.82 12.63 7.34
CA GLU A 74 -1.17 13.74 6.64
C GLU A 74 -0.37 14.40 7.76
N PRO A 75 0.97 14.44 7.67
CA PRO A 75 1.80 14.88 8.78
C PRO A 75 1.22 16.19 9.28
N ALA A 76 1.03 16.36 10.59
CA ALA A 76 0.30 17.53 11.09
C ALA A 76 0.89 18.79 10.46
N ARG A 77 0.05 19.53 9.73
CA ARG A 77 0.45 20.79 9.13
C ARG A 77 0.57 21.81 10.25
N GLU A 78 1.69 22.51 10.26
CA GLU A 78 1.91 23.62 11.15
C GLU A 78 1.85 24.93 10.37
N VAL A 79 1.49 25.99 11.08
CA VAL A 79 1.46 27.35 10.54
C VAL A 79 2.60 28.13 11.18
N GLY A 80 3.13 29.08 10.43
CA GLY A 80 4.15 29.99 10.93
C GLY A 80 4.31 31.20 10.03
N HIS A 81 5.32 32.01 10.33
CA HIS A 81 5.64 33.23 9.59
C HIS A 81 7.06 33.19 9.07
N VAL A 82 7.28 33.63 7.83
CA VAL A 82 8.62 33.72 7.25
C VAL A 82 9.43 34.77 8.01
N LYS A 83 10.52 34.35 8.65
CA LYS A 83 11.44 35.25 9.34
C LYS A 83 12.28 36.06 8.37
N TRP A 84 12.82 35.36 7.38
CA TRP A 84 13.57 35.93 6.26
C TRP A 84 13.79 34.84 5.22
N PHE A 85 13.92 35.24 3.96
CA PHE A 85 14.25 34.34 2.86
C PHE A 85 15.24 35.03 1.93
N ASN A 86 16.34 34.33 1.59
CA ASN A 86 17.29 34.82 0.61
C ASN A 86 17.02 34.14 -0.72
N THR A 87 16.45 34.89 -1.66
CA THR A 87 16.12 34.42 -3.01
C THR A 87 17.34 33.95 -3.78
N ASP A 88 18.44 34.70 -3.74
CA ASP A 88 19.66 34.39 -4.51
C ASP A 88 20.27 33.05 -4.08
N LYS A 89 20.21 32.75 -2.78
CA LYS A 89 20.71 31.50 -2.21
C LYS A 89 19.66 30.39 -2.14
N GLY A 90 18.38 30.72 -2.27
CA GLY A 90 17.26 29.77 -2.26
C GLY A 90 16.94 29.15 -0.89
N PHE A 91 17.24 29.83 0.21
CA PHE A 91 16.93 29.33 1.56
C PHE A 91 16.57 30.44 2.55
N GLY A 92 15.89 30.07 3.62
CA GLY A 92 15.46 30.98 4.69
C GLY A 92 15.02 30.25 5.94
N PHE A 93 14.32 30.98 6.80
CA PHE A 93 13.76 30.45 8.05
C PHE A 93 12.32 30.92 8.26
N ILE A 94 11.53 30.03 8.86
CA ILE A 94 10.15 30.27 9.29
C ILE A 94 10.14 30.24 10.81
N VAL A 95 9.48 31.21 11.44
CA VAL A 95 9.18 31.19 12.87
C VAL A 95 7.91 30.38 13.08
N ARG A 96 8.02 29.29 13.84
CA ARG A 96 6.89 28.46 14.27
C ARG A 96 6.08 29.19 15.34
N GLU A 97 4.84 28.78 15.59
CA GLU A 97 4.01 29.32 16.68
C GLU A 97 4.66 29.18 18.08
N ASN A 98 5.54 28.18 18.27
CA ASN A 98 6.30 28.00 19.51
C ASN A 98 7.53 28.92 19.63
N GLY A 99 7.84 29.73 18.62
CA GLY A 99 8.99 30.65 18.57
C GLY A 99 10.30 30.02 18.09
N GLU A 100 10.32 28.75 17.70
CA GLU A 100 11.52 28.10 17.14
C GLU A 100 11.70 28.44 15.66
N ASP A 101 12.96 28.59 15.25
CA ASP A 101 13.33 28.80 13.85
C ASP A 101 13.38 27.46 13.10
N LEU A 102 12.58 27.34 12.04
CA LEU A 102 12.54 26.17 11.16
C LEU A 102 13.17 26.50 9.81
N PHE A 103 14.10 25.68 9.36
CA PHE A 103 14.79 25.87 8.08
C PHE A 103 13.86 25.61 6.89
N VAL A 104 13.91 26.45 5.85
CA VAL A 104 13.15 26.24 4.60
C VAL A 104 14.06 26.41 3.39
N HIS A 105 13.85 25.55 2.38
CA HIS A 105 14.56 25.59 1.11
C HIS A 105 13.58 25.85 -0.04
N PHE A 106 14.04 26.49 -1.13
CA PHE A 106 13.18 26.85 -2.27
C PHE A 106 12.41 25.65 -2.85
N ARG A 107 13.00 24.45 -2.78
CA ARG A 107 12.37 23.19 -3.26
C ARG A 107 11.18 22.73 -2.42
N ALA A 108 11.07 23.21 -1.19
CA ALA A 108 9.99 22.86 -0.30
C ALA A 108 8.73 23.69 -0.58
N VAL A 109 8.85 24.85 -1.25
CA VAL A 109 7.72 25.72 -1.60
C VAL A 109 6.92 25.07 -2.74
N GLY A 110 5.62 24.89 -2.53
CA GLY A 110 4.73 24.12 -3.38
C GLY A 110 4.63 24.62 -4.83
N ASP A 111 4.46 23.64 -5.70
CA ASP A 111 4.23 23.62 -7.16
C ASP A 111 4.05 24.98 -7.87
N GLY A 112 5.16 25.48 -8.40
CA GLY A 112 5.16 25.96 -9.79
C GLY A 112 5.02 27.45 -10.03
N SER A 113 5.01 28.30 -9.01
CA SER A 113 5.02 29.75 -9.23
C SER A 113 6.33 30.36 -8.73
N THR A 114 6.79 31.38 -9.43
CA THR A 114 7.89 32.30 -9.09
C THR A 114 7.70 33.02 -7.74
N LEU A 115 6.76 32.56 -6.91
CA LEU A 115 6.45 33.09 -5.59
C LEU A 115 7.59 32.76 -4.64
N GLN A 116 8.40 33.78 -4.40
CA GLN A 116 9.40 33.77 -3.34
C GLN A 116 8.69 34.04 -2.01
N LEU A 117 9.16 33.39 -0.96
CA LEU A 117 8.69 33.69 0.40
C LEU A 117 9.10 35.13 0.75
N VAL A 118 8.14 35.92 1.20
CA VAL A 118 8.35 37.29 1.66
C VAL A 118 8.44 37.30 3.18
N GLU A 119 9.29 38.15 3.76
CA GLU A 119 9.37 38.34 5.21
C GLU A 119 8.00 38.73 5.81
N GLY A 120 7.63 38.11 6.93
CA GLY A 120 6.35 38.27 7.61
C GLY A 120 5.20 37.45 7.00
N GLN A 121 5.39 36.84 5.83
CA GLN A 121 4.34 36.09 5.15
C GLN A 121 3.92 34.86 5.95
N LYS A 122 2.60 34.63 6.02
CA LYS A 122 2.04 33.48 6.70
C LYS A 122 2.09 32.26 5.79
N VAL A 123 2.54 31.15 6.33
CA VAL A 123 2.75 29.90 5.57
C VAL A 123 2.26 28.70 6.37
N GLU A 124 1.77 27.70 5.64
CA GLU A 124 1.46 26.37 6.15
C GLU A 124 2.50 25.38 5.61
N TYR A 125 2.99 24.47 6.46
CA TYR A 125 4.04 23.52 6.08
C TYR A 125 3.98 22.25 6.92
N HIS A 126 4.70 21.22 6.46
CA HIS A 126 4.98 20.03 7.23
C HIS A 126 6.40 20.08 7.81
N ILE A 127 6.60 19.52 9.01
CA ILE A 127 7.95 19.36 9.56
C ILE A 127 8.52 18.04 9.07
N GLY A 128 9.54 18.14 8.22
CA GLY A 128 10.36 17.03 7.77
C GLY A 128 11.71 17.00 8.46
N GLN A 129 12.43 15.90 8.29
CA GLN A 129 13.79 15.73 8.79
C GLN A 129 14.80 15.89 7.65
N GLY A 130 15.49 17.02 7.64
CA GLY A 130 16.54 17.31 6.67
C GLY A 130 17.93 16.84 7.12
N ARG A 131 18.91 16.93 6.21
CA ARG A 131 20.32 16.59 6.47
C ARG A 131 20.96 17.43 7.58
N LYS A 132 20.45 18.63 7.82
CA LYS A 132 20.97 19.61 8.79
C LYS A 132 20.08 19.76 10.03
N GLY A 133 19.05 18.93 10.17
CA GLY A 133 18.04 19.07 11.23
C GLY A 133 16.63 19.23 10.68
N PRO A 134 15.67 19.59 11.54
CA PRO A 134 14.28 19.84 11.16
C PRO A 134 14.18 20.89 10.06
N GLN A 135 13.32 20.64 9.06
CA GLN A 135 13.09 21.55 7.95
C GLN A 135 11.60 21.58 7.57
N ALA A 136 11.16 22.69 6.99
CA ALA A 136 9.84 22.82 6.40
C ALA A 136 9.78 22.10 5.05
N GLU A 137 8.73 21.31 4.83
CA GLU A 137 8.43 20.59 3.61
C GLU A 137 7.01 20.92 3.14
N GLN A 138 6.78 20.87 1.82
CA GLN A 138 5.48 21.16 1.19
C GLN A 138 4.85 22.48 1.70
N VAL A 139 5.63 23.55 1.67
CA VAL A 139 5.26 24.88 2.14
C VAL A 139 4.25 25.51 1.19
N VAL A 140 3.13 25.97 1.73
CA VAL A 140 2.05 26.67 1.04
C VAL A 140 1.90 28.05 1.65
N ILE A 141 1.78 29.07 0.81
CA ILE A 141 1.53 30.44 1.24
C ILE A 141 0.04 30.57 1.60
N LEU A 142 -0.25 31.15 2.76
CA LEU A 142 -1.60 31.50 3.18
C LEU A 142 -1.84 32.98 2.86
N ASP A 143 -2.83 33.28 2.03
CA ASP A 143 -3.26 34.65 1.67
C ASP A 143 -3.93 35.40 2.83
#